data_AF-A0A1Z8WNA7-F1
#
_entry.id   AF-A0A1Z8WNA7-F1
#
_cell.length_a   1.000
_cell.length_b   1.000
_cell.length_c   1.000
_cell.angle_alpha   90.00
_cell.angle_beta   90.00
_cell.angle_gamma   90.00
#
_symmetry.space_group_name_H-M   'P 1'
#
loop_
_entity.id
_entity.type
_entity.pdbx_description
1 polymer ?
#
loop_
_entity_poly.entity_id
_entity_poly.type
_entity_poly.pdbx_seq_one_letter_code
_entity_poly.pdbx_strand_id
1 'polypeptide(L)'
;MKSLIRFLLVVGFLWVLELPAATVKHHIVFLAGESLYGSETTLPIYADRLKKKYGYQCTTLVRTDKDKFPNLEVLSKADLVVFYMRRMTLSEDQLGQVKRYIESGRPVIGLRTASHAMQNWLAFDKLVLGGNYQGHHKNELIGKTSIVPEMNSHPILNKVVSGFKMGGSLYKNSPLAKQATALITGKIKGHPEEPVAWTHTYKGNRTFYTSLGHQDDFENINFINLINNAIEWCLDDSDKSESTLEKIVEKYGIESGEPFRIGVALFEKMVKEKNIQLLDVRTPSEFKASHISDTKWIDWFSPSFKNKIKELDKEKIYLVYCAGGVRSARACEMMSDMGFKYTVDLAPGFSGWKAAGKAIEK
;
A
#
# COMPACT_ATOMS: atom_id res chain seq x y z
N MET A 1 77.53 -23.41 11.79
CA MET A 1 76.14 -23.74 12.16
C MET A 1 75.48 -22.56 12.89
N LYS A 2 74.74 -21.70 12.17
CA LYS A 2 73.68 -20.87 12.75
C LYS A 2 72.61 -20.70 11.66
N SER A 3 71.52 -21.48 11.78
CA SER A 3 70.37 -21.43 10.90
C SER A 3 69.50 -20.23 11.29
N LEU A 4 69.26 -19.32 10.34
CA LEU A 4 68.41 -18.14 10.53
C LEU A 4 66.98 -18.50 10.11
N ILE A 5 66.11 -18.75 11.08
CA ILE A 5 64.68 -19.05 10.85
C ILE A 5 63.98 -17.72 10.49
N ARG A 6 63.51 -17.60 9.25
CA ARG A 6 62.65 -16.49 8.82
C ARG A 6 61.20 -16.81 9.20
N PHE A 7 60.63 -16.02 10.12
CA PHE A 7 59.19 -16.01 10.40
C PHE A 7 58.47 -15.26 9.27
N LEU A 8 57.62 -15.96 8.53
CA LEU A 8 56.68 -15.37 7.57
C LEU A 8 55.40 -15.02 8.32
N LEU A 9 55.16 -13.72 8.53
CA LEU A 9 53.94 -13.20 9.13
C LEU A 9 52.87 -13.14 8.04
N VAL A 10 51.97 -14.13 8.02
CA VAL A 10 50.79 -14.13 7.13
C VAL A 10 49.71 -13.30 7.80
N VAL A 11 49.52 -12.07 7.33
CA VAL A 11 48.39 -11.21 7.72
C VAL A 11 47.17 -11.68 6.92
N GLY A 12 46.30 -12.47 7.56
CA GLY A 12 45.01 -12.87 6.99
C GLY A 12 44.04 -11.68 6.98
N PHE A 13 43.68 -11.19 5.79
CA PHE A 13 42.56 -10.28 5.62
C PHE A 13 41.26 -11.06 5.87
N LEU A 14 40.63 -10.85 7.02
CA LEU A 14 39.26 -11.29 7.28
C LEU A 14 38.32 -10.42 6.45
N TRP A 15 37.87 -10.92 5.31
CA TRP A 15 36.67 -10.41 4.64
C TRP A 15 35.46 -10.81 5.48
N VAL A 16 34.90 -9.85 6.22
CA VAL A 16 33.57 -10.00 6.81
C VAL A 16 32.58 -9.96 5.65
N LEU A 17 32.08 -11.13 5.26
CA LEU A 17 30.90 -11.23 4.41
C LEU A 17 29.72 -10.66 5.20
N GLU A 18 29.30 -9.44 4.90
CA GLU A 18 27.98 -8.96 5.28
C GLU A 18 26.94 -9.83 4.58
N LEU A 19 26.36 -10.78 5.32
CA LEU A 19 25.18 -11.49 4.87
C LEU A 19 24.06 -10.44 4.71
N PRO A 20 23.38 -10.37 3.54
CA PRO A 20 22.24 -9.48 3.41
C PRO A 20 21.21 -9.84 4.48
N ALA A 21 20.75 -8.84 5.24
CA ALA A 21 19.65 -9.02 6.17
C ALA A 21 18.47 -9.65 5.40
N ALA A 22 17.94 -10.76 5.92
CA ALA A 22 16.81 -11.43 5.29
C ALA A 22 15.66 -10.42 5.14
N THR A 23 15.34 -10.05 3.90
CA THR A 23 14.20 -9.17 3.61
C THR A 23 12.95 -9.88 4.10
N VAL A 24 12.34 -9.38 5.18
CA VAL A 24 11.07 -9.92 5.68
C VAL A 24 10.05 -9.75 4.56
N LYS A 25 9.62 -10.87 3.97
CA LYS A 25 8.62 -10.84 2.91
C LYS A 25 7.24 -10.55 3.50
N HIS A 26 6.38 -9.93 2.68
CA HIS A 26 5.05 -9.48 3.08
C HIS A 26 4.24 -10.53 3.85
N HIS A 27 3.47 -10.06 4.82
CA HIS A 27 2.54 -10.88 5.60
C HIS A 27 1.14 -10.87 5.01
N ILE A 28 0.72 -12.00 4.45
CA ILE A 28 -0.61 -12.23 3.90
C ILE A 28 -1.46 -12.98 4.93
N VAL A 29 -2.63 -12.43 5.28
CA VAL A 29 -3.60 -13.08 6.15
C VAL A 29 -4.81 -13.54 5.33
N PHE A 30 -5.16 -14.82 5.46
CA PHE A 30 -6.31 -15.45 4.82
C PHE A 30 -7.43 -15.66 5.83
N LEU A 31 -8.62 -15.13 5.57
CA LEU A 31 -9.82 -15.35 6.38
C LEU A 31 -10.71 -16.40 5.71
N ALA A 32 -10.63 -17.65 6.19
CA ALA A 32 -11.45 -18.79 5.75
C ALA A 32 -12.71 -18.89 6.62
N GLY A 33 -13.79 -18.24 6.18
CA GLY A 33 -15.02 -18.10 6.95
C GLY A 33 -16.29 -18.60 6.25
N GLU A 34 -16.18 -19.20 5.07
CA GLU A 34 -17.31 -19.78 4.36
C GLU A 34 -17.38 -21.30 4.54
N SER A 35 -18.59 -21.89 4.48
CA SER A 35 -18.82 -23.35 4.64
C SER A 35 -19.29 -24.07 3.38
N LEU A 36 -19.43 -23.38 2.27
CA LEU A 36 -20.07 -23.94 1.07
C LEU A 36 -19.04 -24.53 0.10
N TYR A 37 -17.84 -23.95 0.06
CA TYR A 37 -16.81 -24.23 -0.94
C TYR A 37 -15.50 -24.72 -0.30
N GLY A 38 -15.50 -25.06 0.99
CA GLY A 38 -14.36 -25.69 1.67
C GLY A 38 -13.15 -24.77 1.85
N SER A 39 -13.36 -23.48 2.08
CA SER A 39 -12.29 -22.50 2.34
C SER A 39 -11.35 -22.91 3.47
N GLU A 40 -11.85 -23.65 4.46
CA GLU A 40 -11.09 -24.23 5.57
C GLU A 40 -10.03 -25.24 5.12
N THR A 41 -10.19 -25.85 3.95
CA THR A 41 -9.23 -26.79 3.36
C THR A 41 -8.40 -26.09 2.29
N THR A 42 -9.05 -25.35 1.39
CA THR A 42 -8.41 -24.79 0.21
C THR A 42 -7.44 -23.66 0.55
N LEU A 43 -7.80 -22.74 1.46
CA LEU A 43 -6.94 -21.60 1.78
C LEU A 43 -5.65 -21.98 2.52
N PRO A 44 -5.64 -22.91 3.50
CA PRO A 44 -4.39 -23.39 4.08
C PRO A 44 -3.44 -24.00 3.06
N ILE A 45 -3.94 -24.84 2.15
CA ILE A 45 -3.13 -25.45 1.08
C ILE A 45 -2.55 -24.37 0.16
N TYR A 46 -3.37 -23.41 -0.26
CA TYR A 46 -2.93 -22.32 -1.10
C TYR A 46 -1.90 -21.42 -0.41
N ALA A 47 -2.12 -21.07 0.86
CA ALA A 47 -1.19 -20.30 1.67
C ALA A 47 0.17 -20.99 1.81
N ASP A 48 0.20 -22.31 2.03
CA ASP A 48 1.44 -23.10 2.08
C ASP A 48 2.20 -23.08 0.74
N ARG A 49 1.48 -23.17 -0.39
CA ARG A 49 2.09 -23.01 -1.72
C ARG A 49 2.73 -21.64 -1.89
N LEU A 50 2.09 -20.57 -1.43
CA LEU A 50 2.64 -19.21 -1.48
C LEU A 50 3.89 -19.06 -0.61
N LYS A 51 3.88 -19.63 0.61
CA LYS A 51 5.06 -19.68 1.48
C LYS A 51 6.23 -20.36 0.77
N LYS A 52 6.00 -21.57 0.23
CA LYS A 52 7.07 -22.37 -0.40
C LYS A 52 7.60 -21.76 -1.69
N LYS A 53 6.70 -21.23 -2.53
CA LYS A 53 7.08 -20.71 -3.86
C LYS A 53 7.65 -19.31 -3.81
N TYR A 54 7.05 -18.43 -3.00
CA TYR A 54 7.39 -17.01 -3.01
C TYR A 54 7.99 -16.53 -1.68
N GLY A 55 8.01 -17.35 -0.63
CA GLY A 55 8.58 -16.98 0.67
C GLY A 55 7.74 -16.01 1.49
N TYR A 56 6.49 -15.73 1.10
CA TYR A 56 5.59 -14.87 1.88
C TYR A 56 5.38 -15.42 3.29
N GLN A 57 5.21 -14.54 4.26
CA GLN A 57 4.63 -14.94 5.53
C GLN A 57 3.12 -15.09 5.32
N CYS A 58 2.56 -16.27 5.57
CA CYS A 58 1.11 -16.48 5.46
C CYS A 58 0.50 -16.97 6.77
N THR A 59 -0.62 -16.37 7.18
CA THR A 59 -1.45 -16.84 8.29
C THR A 59 -2.85 -17.11 7.78
N THR A 60 -3.35 -18.33 7.96
CA THR A 60 -4.75 -18.66 7.65
C THR A 60 -5.53 -18.77 8.94
N LEU A 61 -6.58 -17.97 9.05
CA LEU A 61 -7.54 -18.02 10.15
C LEU A 61 -8.80 -18.69 9.64
N VAL A 62 -9.07 -19.88 10.16
CA VAL A 62 -10.30 -20.62 9.90
C VAL A 62 -11.30 -20.25 10.99
N ARG A 63 -12.55 -20.00 10.62
CA ARG A 63 -13.60 -19.75 11.61
C ARG A 63 -13.74 -20.95 12.56
N THR A 64 -13.91 -20.67 13.85
CA THR A 64 -14.14 -21.69 14.89
C THR A 64 -15.62 -21.99 15.09
N ASP A 65 -16.48 -21.07 14.65
CA ASP A 65 -17.93 -21.18 14.70
C ASP A 65 -18.53 -20.40 13.51
N LYS A 66 -19.84 -20.51 13.29
CA LYS A 66 -20.60 -19.82 12.24
C LYS A 66 -20.21 -18.35 12.07
N ASP A 67 -20.04 -17.63 13.18
CA ASP A 67 -19.89 -16.18 13.23
C ASP A 67 -18.58 -15.73 13.90
N LYS A 68 -17.61 -16.64 14.10
CA LYS A 68 -16.43 -16.37 14.95
C LYS A 68 -15.12 -16.91 14.37
N PHE A 69 -14.10 -16.05 14.35
CA PHE A 69 -12.69 -16.44 14.18
C PHE A 69 -11.99 -16.64 15.55
N PRO A 70 -10.89 -17.39 15.63
CA PRO A 70 -10.17 -17.63 16.88
C PRO A 70 -9.59 -16.32 17.47
N ASN A 71 -8.96 -15.50 16.64
CA ASN A 71 -8.53 -14.13 16.92
C ASN A 71 -8.38 -13.38 15.60
N LEU A 72 -8.38 -12.04 15.63
CA LEU A 72 -8.13 -11.19 14.45
C LEU A 72 -6.98 -10.18 14.67
N GLU A 73 -6.25 -10.26 15.79
CA GLU A 73 -5.23 -9.28 16.15
C GLU A 73 -4.11 -9.21 15.10
N VAL A 74 -3.85 -10.34 14.45
CA VAL A 74 -2.87 -10.47 13.36
C VAL A 74 -3.17 -9.54 12.18
N LEU A 75 -4.42 -9.11 11.98
CA LEU A 75 -4.78 -8.16 10.93
C LEU A 75 -4.02 -6.83 11.09
N SER A 76 -3.67 -6.43 12.32
CA SER A 76 -2.90 -5.21 12.56
C SER A 76 -1.51 -5.24 11.91
N LYS A 77 -0.94 -6.43 11.68
CA LYS A 77 0.40 -6.66 11.13
C LYS A 77 0.39 -7.15 9.68
N ALA A 78 -0.79 -7.41 9.11
CA ALA A 78 -0.91 -7.91 7.74
C ALA A 78 -0.58 -6.82 6.72
N ASP A 79 0.10 -7.17 5.65
CA ASP A 79 0.29 -6.32 4.46
C ASP A 79 -0.87 -6.48 3.48
N LEU A 80 -1.46 -7.68 3.41
CA LEU A 80 -2.61 -8.02 2.60
C LEU A 80 -3.57 -8.94 3.37
N VAL A 81 -4.88 -8.69 3.26
CA VAL A 81 -5.92 -9.60 3.76
C VAL A 81 -6.75 -10.13 2.60
N VAL A 82 -6.84 -11.46 2.54
CA VAL A 82 -7.67 -12.22 1.60
C VAL A 82 -8.93 -12.70 2.32
N PHE A 83 -10.08 -12.18 1.90
CA PHE A 83 -11.39 -12.52 2.44
C PHE A 83 -12.01 -13.65 1.62
N TYR A 84 -12.27 -14.79 2.27
CA TYR A 84 -13.12 -15.84 1.74
C TYR A 84 -14.13 -16.27 2.81
N MET A 85 -15.15 -15.44 2.99
CA MET A 85 -16.10 -15.51 4.09
C MET A 85 -17.54 -15.47 3.56
N ARG A 86 -18.50 -15.99 4.32
CA ARG A 86 -19.90 -15.99 3.89
C ARG A 86 -20.88 -15.79 5.04
N ARG A 87 -21.70 -14.74 4.93
CA ARG A 87 -22.87 -14.46 5.78
C ARG A 87 -22.60 -14.57 7.28
N MET A 88 -21.43 -14.13 7.72
CA MET A 88 -21.05 -14.10 9.13
C MET A 88 -21.57 -12.82 9.80
N THR A 89 -21.94 -12.90 11.07
CA THR A 89 -22.29 -11.76 11.93
C THR A 89 -21.21 -11.62 13.01
N LEU A 90 -20.08 -11.01 12.65
CA LEU A 90 -18.93 -10.91 13.55
C LEU A 90 -19.29 -10.16 14.84
N SER A 91 -18.63 -10.48 15.97
CA SER A 91 -18.73 -9.64 17.16
C SER A 91 -18.27 -8.20 16.87
N GLU A 92 -18.72 -7.24 17.68
CA GLU A 92 -18.34 -5.83 17.49
C GLU A 92 -16.82 -5.62 17.47
N ASP A 93 -16.09 -6.34 18.33
CA ASP A 93 -14.64 -6.30 18.37
C ASP A 93 -14.02 -6.85 17.06
N GLN A 94 -14.45 -8.03 16.59
CA GLN A 94 -13.93 -8.63 15.36
C GLN A 94 -14.27 -7.78 14.12
N LEU A 95 -15.49 -7.25 14.03
CA LEU A 95 -15.85 -6.31 12.98
C LEU A 95 -15.01 -5.02 13.06
N GLY A 96 -14.75 -4.51 14.26
CA GLY A 96 -13.90 -3.35 14.50
C GLY A 96 -12.46 -3.57 14.01
N GLN A 97 -11.89 -4.75 14.25
CA GLN A 97 -10.56 -5.12 13.77
C GLN A 97 -10.51 -5.17 12.23
N VAL A 98 -11.51 -5.78 11.59
CA VAL A 98 -11.63 -5.81 10.12
C VAL A 98 -11.74 -4.39 9.54
N LYS A 99 -12.61 -3.55 10.12
CA LYS A 99 -12.77 -2.15 9.68
C LYS A 99 -11.48 -1.35 9.85
N ARG A 100 -10.79 -1.46 10.99
CA ARG A 100 -9.50 -0.77 11.21
C ARG A 100 -8.44 -1.17 10.20
N TYR A 101 -8.38 -2.45 9.81
CA TYR A 101 -7.50 -2.90 8.74
C TYR A 101 -7.83 -2.20 7.41
N ILE A 102 -9.10 -2.24 6.99
CA ILE A 102 -9.53 -1.65 5.71
C ILE A 102 -9.34 -0.13 5.69
N GLU A 103 -9.74 0.55 6.78
CA GLU A 103 -9.60 2.02 6.90
C GLU A 103 -8.14 2.48 6.98
N SER A 104 -7.19 1.58 7.25
CA SER A 104 -5.75 1.90 7.17
C SER A 104 -5.23 2.05 5.74
N GLY A 105 -6.06 1.79 4.72
CA GLY A 105 -5.68 1.88 3.31
C GLY A 105 -4.86 0.69 2.81
N ARG A 106 -4.77 -0.39 3.60
CA ARG A 106 -4.05 -1.60 3.21
C ARG A 106 -4.84 -2.44 2.19
N PRO A 107 -4.13 -3.15 1.29
CA PRO A 107 -4.74 -3.93 0.22
C PRO A 107 -5.73 -5.00 0.68
N VAL A 108 -6.74 -5.27 -0.16
CA VAL A 108 -7.77 -6.28 0.09
C VAL A 108 -7.94 -7.16 -1.14
N ILE A 109 -8.06 -8.48 -0.93
CA ILE A 109 -8.58 -9.39 -1.94
C ILE A 109 -9.87 -10.04 -1.44
N GLY A 110 -10.93 -9.99 -2.23
CA GLY A 110 -12.17 -10.73 -1.97
C GLY A 110 -12.35 -11.89 -2.93
N LEU A 111 -12.63 -13.08 -2.40
CA LEU A 111 -12.90 -14.28 -3.19
C LEU A 111 -14.36 -14.70 -3.04
N ARG A 112 -15.00 -15.01 -4.17
CA ARG A 112 -16.32 -15.65 -4.25
C ARG A 112 -17.35 -14.99 -3.32
N THR A 113 -17.65 -15.63 -2.20
CA THR A 113 -18.68 -15.22 -1.21
C THR A 113 -18.32 -13.98 -0.41
N ALA A 114 -17.11 -13.44 -0.57
CA ALA A 114 -16.67 -12.21 0.08
C ALA A 114 -17.62 -11.01 -0.16
N SER A 115 -18.29 -10.97 -1.31
CA SER A 115 -19.31 -9.97 -1.65
C SER A 115 -20.53 -9.98 -0.71
N HIS A 116 -20.70 -11.03 0.08
CA HIS A 116 -21.72 -11.13 1.11
C HIS A 116 -21.13 -11.78 2.37
N ALA A 117 -19.89 -11.42 2.68
CA ALA A 117 -19.12 -11.93 3.82
C ALA A 117 -19.78 -11.64 5.17
N MET A 118 -20.25 -10.41 5.39
CA MET A 118 -20.61 -9.89 6.71
C MET A 118 -22.04 -9.34 6.72
N GLN A 119 -22.93 -9.92 7.52
CA GLN A 119 -24.33 -9.50 7.61
C GLN A 119 -24.51 -8.20 8.40
N ASN A 120 -23.62 -7.93 9.36
CA ASN A 120 -23.56 -6.68 10.10
C ASN A 120 -22.70 -5.59 9.43
N TRP A 121 -22.29 -5.80 8.17
CA TRP A 121 -21.69 -4.76 7.33
C TRP A 121 -21.91 -5.03 5.83
N LEU A 122 -23.16 -5.00 5.40
CA LEU A 122 -23.54 -5.24 4.00
C LEU A 122 -22.88 -4.26 3.01
N ALA A 123 -22.58 -3.04 3.45
CA ALA A 123 -21.90 -2.04 2.62
C ALA A 123 -20.48 -2.46 2.19
N PHE A 124 -19.88 -3.47 2.82
CA PHE A 124 -18.54 -3.97 2.47
C PHE A 124 -18.37 -4.25 0.98
N ASP A 125 -19.36 -4.87 0.33
CA ASP A 125 -19.28 -5.20 -1.10
C ASP A 125 -19.15 -3.95 -1.98
N LYS A 126 -20.14 -3.06 -1.87
CA LYS A 126 -20.18 -1.85 -2.69
C LYS A 126 -19.08 -0.86 -2.35
N LEU A 127 -18.72 -0.76 -1.06
CA LEU A 127 -17.78 0.24 -0.56
C LEU A 127 -16.33 -0.19 -0.74
N VAL A 128 -16.00 -1.44 -0.39
CA VAL A 128 -14.61 -1.92 -0.34
C VAL A 128 -14.29 -2.69 -1.60
N LEU A 129 -15.11 -3.70 -1.93
CA LEU A 129 -14.86 -4.56 -3.08
C LEU A 129 -15.23 -3.88 -4.40
N GLY A 130 -16.08 -2.85 -4.40
CA GLY A 130 -16.59 -2.19 -5.60
C GLY A 130 -17.63 -3.03 -6.36
N GLY A 131 -18.16 -4.07 -5.70
CA GLY A 131 -19.16 -4.98 -6.25
C GLY A 131 -20.59 -4.48 -6.08
N ASN A 132 -21.52 -5.29 -6.56
CA ASN A 132 -22.96 -5.10 -6.40
C ASN A 132 -23.68 -6.44 -6.50
N TYR A 133 -23.34 -7.36 -5.59
CA TYR A 133 -23.86 -8.72 -5.60
C TYR A 133 -25.37 -8.77 -5.37
N GLN A 134 -26.09 -9.31 -6.36
CA GLN A 134 -27.56 -9.44 -6.38
C GLN A 134 -28.02 -10.90 -6.49
N GLY A 135 -27.18 -11.83 -6.03
CA GLY A 135 -27.43 -13.27 -6.12
C GLY A 135 -26.70 -13.92 -7.30
N HIS A 136 -27.17 -15.08 -7.71
CA HIS A 136 -26.50 -15.89 -8.72
C HIS A 136 -27.48 -16.65 -9.62
N HIS A 137 -26.99 -17.09 -10.77
CA HIS A 137 -27.71 -17.99 -11.67
C HIS A 137 -27.63 -19.45 -11.18
N LYS A 138 -28.34 -20.36 -11.85
CA LYS A 138 -28.35 -21.79 -11.50
C LYS A 138 -26.95 -22.42 -11.67
N ASN A 139 -26.57 -23.28 -10.74
CA ASN A 139 -25.22 -23.89 -10.70
C ASN A 139 -24.96 -24.90 -11.84
N GLU A 140 -26.01 -25.42 -12.48
CA GLU A 140 -25.93 -26.39 -13.58
C GLU A 140 -25.48 -25.79 -14.92
N LEU A 141 -25.43 -24.46 -15.01
CA LEU A 141 -25.00 -23.77 -16.22
C LEU A 141 -23.48 -23.59 -16.24
N ILE A 142 -22.83 -24.15 -17.26
CA ILE A 142 -21.39 -24.01 -17.47
C ILE A 142 -21.10 -22.61 -18.00
N GLY A 143 -20.36 -21.82 -17.24
CA GLY A 143 -19.90 -20.51 -17.69
C GLY A 143 -18.50 -20.55 -18.29
N LYS A 144 -18.24 -19.57 -19.16
CA LYS A 144 -16.91 -19.28 -19.70
C LYS A 144 -16.55 -17.84 -19.40
N THR A 145 -15.28 -17.62 -19.08
CA THR A 145 -14.75 -16.28 -18.86
C THR A 145 -14.38 -15.59 -20.17
N SER A 146 -14.29 -14.27 -20.16
CA SER A 146 -13.73 -13.48 -21.25
C SER A 146 -12.95 -12.31 -20.67
N ILE A 147 -11.73 -12.08 -21.16
CA ILE A 147 -10.94 -10.91 -20.78
C ILE A 147 -11.57 -9.67 -21.42
N VAL A 148 -11.73 -8.60 -20.64
CA VAL A 148 -12.14 -7.29 -21.15
C VAL A 148 -11.04 -6.78 -22.09
N PRO A 149 -11.31 -6.52 -23.39
CA PRO A 149 -10.27 -6.26 -24.39
C PRO A 149 -9.29 -5.15 -24.00
N GLU A 150 -9.79 -4.06 -23.41
CA GLU A 150 -9.01 -2.89 -22.99
C GLU A 150 -8.05 -3.21 -21.84
N MET A 151 -8.30 -4.31 -21.11
CA MET A 151 -7.52 -4.70 -19.93
C MET A 151 -6.48 -5.77 -20.21
N ASN A 152 -6.30 -6.21 -21.47
CA ASN A 152 -5.44 -7.34 -21.82
C ASN A 152 -3.97 -7.19 -21.36
N SER A 153 -3.48 -5.96 -21.19
CA SER A 153 -2.13 -5.66 -20.69
C SER A 153 -2.04 -5.50 -19.17
N HIS A 154 -3.16 -5.57 -18.44
CA HIS A 154 -3.19 -5.36 -17.00
C HIS A 154 -2.35 -6.44 -16.29
N PRO A 155 -1.48 -6.11 -15.32
CA PRO A 155 -0.56 -7.07 -14.69
C PRO A 155 -1.25 -8.31 -14.11
N ILE A 156 -2.44 -8.12 -13.54
CA ILE A 156 -3.29 -9.21 -13.01
C ILE A 156 -3.61 -10.29 -14.07
N LEU A 157 -3.68 -9.93 -15.35
CA LEU A 157 -4.03 -10.85 -16.44
C LEU A 157 -2.81 -11.55 -17.07
N ASN A 158 -1.59 -11.32 -16.56
CA ASN A 158 -0.40 -11.99 -17.07
C ASN A 158 -0.54 -13.53 -17.00
N LYS A 159 -0.37 -14.22 -18.13
CA LYS A 159 -0.57 -15.68 -18.27
C LYS A 159 -1.98 -16.16 -17.89
N VAL A 160 -2.99 -15.29 -17.94
CA VAL A 160 -4.41 -15.67 -17.87
C VAL A 160 -4.94 -15.66 -19.30
N VAL A 161 -5.53 -16.77 -19.73
CA VAL A 161 -6.14 -16.85 -21.08
C VAL A 161 -7.63 -16.52 -21.02
N SER A 162 -8.20 -16.06 -22.13
CA SER A 162 -9.65 -15.88 -22.26
C SER A 162 -10.36 -17.23 -22.44
N GLY A 163 -11.65 -17.33 -22.09
CA GLY A 163 -12.49 -18.50 -22.41
C GLY A 163 -12.37 -19.71 -21.49
N PHE A 164 -11.65 -19.61 -20.35
CA PHE A 164 -11.54 -20.75 -19.44
C PHE A 164 -12.87 -21.03 -18.72
N LYS A 165 -13.08 -22.29 -18.36
CA LYS A 165 -14.27 -22.74 -17.62
C LYS A 165 -14.24 -22.16 -16.20
N MET A 166 -15.33 -21.48 -15.82
CA MET A 166 -15.53 -21.03 -14.45
C MET A 166 -16.16 -22.12 -13.58
N GLY A 167 -15.73 -22.22 -12.34
CA GLY A 167 -16.34 -23.02 -11.30
C GLY A 167 -17.55 -22.33 -10.66
N GLY A 168 -18.55 -23.15 -10.28
CA GLY A 168 -19.79 -22.71 -9.64
C GLY A 168 -20.68 -21.80 -10.51
N SER A 169 -21.71 -21.22 -9.90
CA SER A 169 -22.65 -20.30 -10.57
C SER A 169 -22.06 -18.94 -10.92
N LEU A 170 -22.61 -18.33 -11.99
CA LEU A 170 -22.38 -16.93 -12.36
C LEU A 170 -23.12 -16.01 -11.39
N TYR A 171 -22.40 -15.04 -10.81
CA TYR A 171 -22.95 -14.04 -9.91
C TYR A 171 -23.50 -12.85 -10.72
N LYS A 172 -24.57 -12.24 -10.22
CA LYS A 172 -25.16 -11.02 -10.78
C LYS A 172 -24.52 -9.83 -10.10
N ASN A 173 -23.60 -9.15 -10.77
CA ASN A 173 -22.76 -8.11 -10.17
C ASN A 173 -22.94 -6.74 -10.83
N SER A 174 -23.64 -6.67 -11.96
CA SER A 174 -23.80 -5.43 -12.71
C SER A 174 -24.86 -4.49 -12.08
N PRO A 175 -24.65 -3.17 -12.09
CA PRO A 175 -23.40 -2.48 -12.43
C PRO A 175 -22.40 -2.53 -11.25
N LEU A 176 -21.10 -2.51 -11.57
CA LEU A 176 -20.04 -2.29 -10.59
C LEU A 176 -20.04 -0.83 -10.07
N ALA A 177 -19.33 -0.59 -8.97
CA ALA A 177 -19.07 0.77 -8.50
C ALA A 177 -18.33 1.59 -9.56
N LYS A 178 -18.54 2.92 -9.58
CA LYS A 178 -17.93 3.82 -10.59
C LYS A 178 -16.40 3.75 -10.65
N GLN A 179 -15.75 3.48 -9.51
CA GLN A 179 -14.29 3.39 -9.41
C GLN A 179 -13.76 1.96 -9.64
N ALA A 180 -14.65 0.98 -9.88
CA ALA A 180 -14.24 -0.39 -10.15
C ALA A 180 -13.99 -0.58 -11.65
N THR A 181 -12.94 -1.34 -11.96
CA THR A 181 -12.53 -1.63 -13.34
C THR A 181 -12.63 -3.13 -13.59
N ALA A 182 -13.59 -3.54 -14.43
CA ALA A 182 -13.77 -4.93 -14.81
C ALA A 182 -12.57 -5.44 -15.62
N LEU A 183 -12.00 -6.57 -15.20
CA LEU A 183 -10.90 -7.24 -15.90
C LEU A 183 -11.38 -8.46 -16.69
N ILE A 184 -12.34 -9.20 -16.12
CA ILE A 184 -12.87 -10.43 -16.70
C ILE A 184 -14.39 -10.42 -16.56
N THR A 185 -15.10 -10.77 -17.64
CA THR A 185 -16.53 -11.07 -17.65
C THR A 185 -16.77 -12.58 -17.70
N GLY A 186 -17.95 -13.01 -17.29
CA GLY A 186 -18.42 -14.38 -17.37
C GLY A 186 -19.74 -14.45 -18.12
N LYS A 187 -19.90 -15.47 -18.96
CA LYS A 187 -21.12 -15.72 -19.73
C LYS A 187 -21.60 -17.14 -19.53
N ILE A 188 -22.91 -17.28 -19.36
CA ILE A 188 -23.63 -18.56 -19.41
C ILE A 188 -24.71 -18.49 -20.49
N LYS A 189 -25.15 -19.65 -20.98
CA LYS A 189 -26.18 -19.72 -22.03
C LYS A 189 -27.49 -19.05 -21.56
N GLY A 190 -28.02 -18.15 -22.39
CA GLY A 190 -29.34 -17.53 -22.18
C GLY A 190 -29.39 -16.41 -21.14
N HIS A 191 -28.24 -15.93 -20.64
CA HIS A 191 -28.17 -14.82 -19.69
C HIS A 191 -27.17 -13.75 -20.14
N PRO A 192 -27.34 -12.49 -19.65
CA PRO A 192 -26.36 -11.44 -19.84
C PRO A 192 -24.98 -11.82 -19.30
N GLU A 193 -23.95 -11.15 -19.82
CA GLU A 193 -22.60 -11.22 -19.27
C GLU A 193 -22.54 -10.44 -17.96
N GLU A 194 -21.74 -10.95 -17.02
CA GLU A 194 -21.54 -10.32 -15.72
C GLU A 194 -20.04 -10.19 -15.44
N PRO A 195 -19.57 -9.13 -14.76
CA PRO A 195 -18.19 -9.05 -14.32
C PRO A 195 -17.91 -10.12 -13.26
N VAL A 196 -16.79 -10.83 -13.44
CA VAL A 196 -16.36 -11.92 -12.54
C VAL A 196 -15.01 -11.67 -11.91
N ALA A 197 -14.22 -10.71 -12.40
CA ALA A 197 -13.03 -10.21 -11.72
C ALA A 197 -12.81 -8.73 -12.03
N TRP A 198 -12.46 -7.93 -11.03
CA TRP A 198 -12.25 -6.49 -11.17
C TRP A 198 -11.31 -5.94 -10.10
N THR A 199 -10.76 -4.77 -10.36
CA THR A 199 -10.04 -3.95 -9.39
C THR A 199 -10.95 -2.84 -8.85
N HIS A 200 -10.65 -2.34 -7.66
CA HIS A 200 -11.31 -1.20 -7.03
C HIS A 200 -10.33 -0.47 -6.12
N THR A 201 -10.69 0.74 -5.69
CA THR A 201 -9.97 1.47 -4.65
C THR A 201 -10.91 2.05 -3.61
N TYR A 202 -10.54 1.92 -2.35
CA TYR A 202 -11.21 2.48 -1.21
C TYR A 202 -10.16 2.96 -0.20
N LYS A 203 -10.19 4.23 0.18
CA LYS A 203 -9.19 4.84 1.09
C LYS A 203 -7.74 4.66 0.61
N GLY A 204 -7.52 4.71 -0.71
CA GLY A 204 -6.20 4.52 -1.32
C GLY A 204 -5.71 3.08 -1.34
N ASN A 205 -6.54 2.11 -0.91
CA ASN A 205 -6.20 0.71 -1.03
C ASN A 205 -6.21 0.25 -2.49
N ARG A 206 -5.37 -0.75 -2.79
CA ARG A 206 -5.55 -1.61 -3.95
C ARG A 206 -6.48 -2.74 -3.54
N THR A 207 -7.65 -2.80 -4.16
CA THR A 207 -8.60 -3.89 -3.94
C THR A 207 -8.75 -4.70 -5.22
N PHE A 208 -8.70 -6.02 -5.10
CA PHE A 208 -9.10 -6.93 -6.16
C PHE A 208 -10.23 -7.83 -5.67
N TYR A 209 -11.24 -8.04 -6.49
CA TYR A 209 -12.27 -9.02 -6.22
C TYR A 209 -12.46 -9.95 -7.41
N THR A 210 -12.75 -11.21 -7.12
CA THR A 210 -13.33 -12.12 -8.10
C THR A 210 -14.50 -12.91 -7.52
N SER A 211 -15.55 -13.08 -8.32
CA SER A 211 -16.66 -13.99 -8.01
C SER A 211 -16.31 -15.44 -8.32
N LEU A 212 -15.11 -15.74 -8.80
CA LEU A 212 -14.55 -17.09 -8.91
C LEU A 212 -14.02 -17.56 -7.54
N GLY A 213 -13.69 -18.84 -7.42
CA GLY A 213 -13.13 -19.42 -6.20
C GLY A 213 -13.86 -20.69 -5.74
N HIS A 214 -14.68 -21.31 -6.60
CA HIS A 214 -15.14 -22.67 -6.35
C HIS A 214 -13.94 -23.61 -6.18
N GLN A 215 -14.12 -24.77 -5.54
CA GLN A 215 -13.03 -25.74 -5.34
C GLN A 215 -12.30 -26.07 -6.65
N ASP A 216 -13.06 -26.35 -7.71
CA ASP A 216 -12.57 -26.58 -9.08
C ASP A 216 -11.71 -25.43 -9.64
N ASP A 217 -11.97 -24.18 -9.23
CA ASP A 217 -11.18 -23.04 -9.70
C ASP A 217 -9.74 -23.13 -9.17
N PHE A 218 -9.52 -23.68 -7.98
CA PHE A 218 -8.16 -23.84 -7.40
C PHE A 218 -7.33 -24.94 -8.08
N GLU A 219 -7.94 -25.73 -8.96
CA GLU A 219 -7.26 -26.66 -9.86
C GLU A 219 -6.98 -26.03 -11.24
N ASN A 220 -7.62 -24.90 -11.55
CA ASN A 220 -7.45 -24.20 -12.81
C ASN A 220 -6.24 -23.24 -12.77
N ILE A 221 -5.25 -23.49 -13.62
CA ILE A 221 -4.02 -22.67 -13.68
C ILE A 221 -4.30 -21.19 -14.00
N ASN A 222 -5.37 -20.87 -14.74
CA ASN A 222 -5.74 -19.49 -15.04
C ASN A 222 -6.21 -18.74 -13.79
N PHE A 223 -7.00 -19.42 -12.95
CA PHE A 223 -7.43 -18.86 -11.68
C PHE A 223 -6.24 -18.72 -10.72
N ILE A 224 -5.34 -19.72 -10.66
CA ILE A 224 -4.13 -19.63 -9.84
C ILE A 224 -3.23 -18.47 -10.29
N ASN A 225 -3.03 -18.27 -11.60
CA ASN A 225 -2.30 -17.12 -12.14
C ASN A 225 -3.00 -15.82 -11.77
N LEU A 226 -4.32 -15.74 -11.95
CA LEU A 226 -5.13 -14.57 -11.61
C LEU A 226 -4.94 -14.14 -10.15
N ILE A 227 -5.08 -15.06 -9.19
CA ILE A 227 -4.93 -14.73 -7.76
C ILE A 227 -3.48 -14.42 -7.41
N ASN A 228 -2.49 -15.14 -7.94
CA ASN A 228 -1.08 -14.83 -7.69
C ASN A 228 -0.72 -13.43 -8.18
N ASN A 229 -1.12 -13.08 -9.40
CA ASN A 229 -0.85 -11.76 -9.97
C ASN A 229 -1.64 -10.66 -9.23
N ALA A 230 -2.85 -10.95 -8.73
CA ALA A 230 -3.60 -10.02 -7.89
C ALA A 230 -2.92 -9.79 -6.53
N ILE A 231 -2.35 -10.82 -5.92
CA ILE A 231 -1.54 -10.69 -4.70
C ILE A 231 -0.32 -9.80 -4.96
N GLU A 232 0.43 -10.08 -6.03
CA GLU A 232 1.59 -9.27 -6.42
C GLU A 232 1.18 -7.82 -6.70
N TRP A 233 0.14 -7.60 -7.50
CA TRP A 233 -0.37 -6.26 -7.81
C TRP A 233 -0.86 -5.50 -6.56
N CYS A 234 -1.49 -6.19 -5.60
CA CYS A 234 -1.93 -5.58 -4.35
C CYS A 234 -0.76 -5.20 -3.44
N LEU A 235 0.26 -6.05 -3.38
CA LEU A 235 1.47 -5.84 -2.58
C LEU A 235 2.51 -4.98 -3.28
N ASP A 236 2.31 -4.65 -4.56
CA ASP A 236 3.22 -3.82 -5.30
C ASP A 236 3.20 -2.39 -4.75
N ASP A 237 4.27 -2.08 -4.03
CA ASP A 237 4.53 -0.77 -3.46
C ASP A 237 5.17 0.18 -4.49
N SER A 238 5.35 -0.23 -5.75
CA SER A 238 5.84 0.64 -6.83
C SER A 238 4.97 1.91 -6.97
N ASP A 239 3.64 1.79 -6.94
CA ASP A 239 2.73 2.96 -6.90
C ASP A 239 2.64 3.61 -5.51
N LYS A 240 3.02 2.93 -4.41
CA LYS A 240 3.03 3.54 -3.06
C LYS A 240 4.28 4.39 -2.80
N SER A 241 5.29 4.29 -3.67
CA SER A 241 6.38 5.28 -3.73
C SER A 241 5.89 6.66 -4.20
N GLU A 242 4.69 6.71 -4.80
CA GLU A 242 4.07 7.91 -5.32
C GLU A 242 2.81 8.32 -4.53
N SER A 243 3.00 9.01 -3.41
CA SER A 243 2.43 10.37 -3.41
C SER A 243 3.21 11.12 -4.50
N THR A 244 2.78 10.95 -5.76
CA THR A 244 3.44 11.52 -6.93
C THR A 244 3.66 12.99 -6.58
N LEU A 245 4.89 13.44 -6.67
CA LEU A 245 5.26 14.79 -6.28
C LEU A 245 4.32 15.81 -6.95
N GLU A 246 3.91 15.49 -8.17
CA GLU A 246 2.91 16.15 -9.00
C GLU A 246 1.55 16.29 -8.31
N LYS A 247 1.07 15.27 -7.58
CA LYS A 247 -0.20 15.33 -6.83
C LYS A 247 -0.09 16.24 -5.61
N ILE A 248 1.06 16.29 -4.94
CA ILE A 248 1.29 17.20 -3.80
C ILE A 248 1.38 18.64 -4.30
N VAL A 249 2.13 18.85 -5.38
CA VAL A 249 2.26 20.12 -6.08
C VAL A 249 0.89 20.65 -6.51
N GLU A 250 0.06 19.84 -7.18
CA GLU A 250 -1.30 20.21 -7.58
C GLU A 250 -2.20 20.49 -6.36
N LYS A 251 -2.21 19.59 -5.37
CA LYS A 251 -3.05 19.70 -4.16
C LYS A 251 -2.82 21.01 -3.39
N TYR A 252 -1.58 21.47 -3.33
CA TYR A 252 -1.19 22.65 -2.56
C TYR A 252 -0.92 23.89 -3.41
N GLY A 253 -1.00 23.79 -4.74
CA GLY A 253 -0.72 24.89 -5.66
C GLY A 253 0.74 25.35 -5.57
N ILE A 254 1.68 24.43 -5.44
CA ILE A 254 3.12 24.76 -5.44
C ILE A 254 3.53 24.96 -6.89
N GLU A 255 4.13 26.10 -7.22
CA GLU A 255 4.63 26.36 -8.58
C GLU A 255 6.10 25.96 -8.69
N SER A 256 6.48 25.36 -9.82
CA SER A 256 7.87 24.95 -10.05
C SER A 256 8.77 26.17 -10.25
N GLY A 257 9.83 26.26 -9.47
CA GLY A 257 10.82 27.35 -9.51
C GLY A 257 10.43 28.59 -8.70
N GLU A 258 9.22 28.66 -8.14
CA GLU A 258 8.78 29.84 -7.39
C GLU A 258 8.65 29.51 -5.88
N PRO A 259 9.35 30.24 -4.98
CA PRO A 259 9.20 30.03 -3.53
C PRO A 259 7.77 30.25 -3.05
N PHE A 260 7.14 29.19 -2.53
CA PHE A 260 5.78 29.26 -2.03
C PHE A 260 5.75 29.58 -0.53
N ARG A 261 5.38 30.81 -0.17
CA ARG A 261 5.41 31.30 1.22
C ARG A 261 4.06 31.11 1.91
N ILE A 262 4.03 30.37 3.02
CA ILE A 262 2.79 29.92 3.68
C ILE A 262 2.77 30.15 5.20
N GLY A 263 1.57 30.13 5.78
CA GLY A 263 1.36 30.22 7.23
C GLY A 263 1.38 28.85 7.96
N VAL A 264 1.38 28.90 9.30
CA VAL A 264 1.50 27.70 10.17
C VAL A 264 0.47 26.60 9.86
N ALA A 265 -0.79 26.98 9.62
CA ALA A 265 -1.87 26.01 9.43
C ALA A 265 -1.69 25.15 8.17
N LEU A 266 -1.20 25.75 7.07
CA LEU A 266 -0.91 25.01 5.84
C LEU A 266 0.38 24.22 5.98
N PHE A 267 1.40 24.82 6.60
CA PHE A 267 2.68 24.16 6.86
C PHE A 267 2.50 22.89 7.69
N GLU A 268 1.67 22.90 8.73
CA GLU A 268 1.36 21.72 9.55
C GLU A 268 0.72 20.58 8.76
N LYS A 269 -0.12 20.90 7.76
CA LYS A 269 -0.71 19.88 6.88
C LYS A 269 0.38 19.26 6.00
N MET A 270 1.24 20.09 5.43
CA MET A 270 2.30 19.65 4.52
C MET A 270 3.40 18.86 5.24
N VAL A 271 3.78 19.21 6.46
CA VAL A 271 4.77 18.43 7.25
C VAL A 271 4.34 16.98 7.48
N LYS A 272 3.04 16.67 7.40
CA LYS A 272 2.50 15.31 7.55
C LYS A 272 2.47 14.52 6.25
N GLU A 273 2.75 15.15 5.12
CA GLU A 273 2.80 14.47 3.82
C GLU A 273 4.08 13.64 3.72
N LYS A 274 3.98 12.49 3.06
CA LYS A 274 5.16 11.72 2.65
C LYS A 274 5.85 12.45 1.49
N ASN A 275 7.13 12.18 1.28
CA ASN A 275 7.95 12.76 0.19
C ASN A 275 8.20 14.28 0.26
N ILE A 276 8.03 14.89 1.44
CA ILE A 276 8.48 16.25 1.74
C ILE A 276 9.71 16.20 2.64
N GLN A 277 10.73 17.01 2.34
CA GLN A 277 11.89 17.18 3.19
C GLN A 277 11.76 18.49 3.99
N LEU A 278 11.71 18.37 5.31
CA LEU A 278 11.79 19.52 6.19
C LEU A 278 13.24 19.97 6.36
N LEU A 279 13.49 21.27 6.28
CA LEU A 279 14.81 21.90 6.34
C LEU A 279 14.82 23.06 7.34
N ASP A 280 15.64 22.91 8.37
CA ASP A 280 15.91 23.94 9.37
C ASP A 280 17.21 24.66 9.01
N VAL A 281 17.10 25.97 8.77
CA VAL A 281 18.25 26.83 8.43
C VAL A 281 18.72 27.71 9.59
N ARG A 282 18.32 27.39 10.83
CA ARG A 282 18.72 28.11 12.04
C ARG A 282 20.16 27.79 12.46
N THR A 283 20.68 28.59 13.40
CA THR A 283 22.01 28.41 13.98
C THR A 283 22.09 27.12 14.82
N PRO A 284 23.30 26.62 15.13
CA PRO A 284 23.46 25.41 15.94
C PRO A 284 22.79 25.53 17.32
N SER A 285 22.89 26.70 17.96
CA SER A 285 22.29 26.94 19.28
C SER A 285 20.77 26.93 19.23
N GLU A 286 20.17 27.47 18.16
CA GLU A 286 18.72 27.46 17.96
C GLU A 286 18.18 26.04 17.73
N PHE A 287 18.87 25.25 16.89
CA PHE A 287 18.48 23.86 16.57
C PHE A 287 18.57 22.95 17.81
N LYS A 288 19.70 23.03 18.54
CA LYS A 288 19.95 22.25 19.77
C LYS A 288 19.03 22.61 20.94
N ALA A 289 18.42 23.79 20.94
CA ALA A 289 17.51 24.19 22.00
C ALA A 289 16.10 23.59 21.79
N SER A 290 15.64 23.56 20.53
CA SER A 290 14.45 22.82 20.09
C SER A 290 14.26 22.98 18.58
N HIS A 291 13.63 22.00 17.95
CA HIS A 291 13.35 21.97 16.50
C HIS A 291 12.08 21.18 16.17
N ILE A 292 11.65 21.19 14.92
CA ILE A 292 10.57 20.33 14.43
C ILE A 292 11.16 18.94 14.15
N SER A 293 10.49 17.87 14.59
CA SER A 293 10.91 16.47 14.41
C SER A 293 11.24 16.16 12.94
N ASP A 294 12.20 15.26 12.73
CA ASP A 294 12.60 14.73 11.41
C ASP A 294 13.13 15.79 10.42
N THR A 295 13.52 16.96 10.91
CA THR A 295 14.10 18.02 10.07
C THR A 295 15.56 17.74 9.73
N LYS A 296 15.95 17.98 8.47
CA LYS A 296 17.36 18.15 8.12
C LYS A 296 17.81 19.53 8.58
N TRP A 297 19.02 19.65 9.13
CA TRP A 297 19.55 20.92 9.62
C TRP A 297 20.78 21.37 8.82
N ILE A 298 20.75 22.62 8.32
CA ILE A 298 21.85 23.25 7.60
C ILE A 298 21.91 24.73 8.00
N ASP A 299 22.89 25.11 8.84
CA ASP A 299 23.02 26.48 9.33
C ASP A 299 23.24 27.51 8.19
N TRP A 300 22.31 28.45 8.05
CA TRP A 300 22.36 29.57 7.11
C TRP A 300 23.65 30.38 7.17
N PHE A 301 24.21 30.57 8.37
CA PHE A 301 25.42 31.38 8.55
C PHE A 301 26.72 30.59 8.34
N SER A 302 26.63 29.27 8.11
CA SER A 302 27.80 28.46 7.82
C SER A 302 28.40 28.86 6.46
N PRO A 303 29.72 29.04 6.35
CA PRO A 303 30.39 29.22 5.05
C PRO A 303 30.12 28.07 4.07
N SER A 304 29.79 26.89 4.61
CA SER A 304 29.47 25.69 3.83
C SER A 304 28.00 25.59 3.38
N PHE A 305 27.12 26.53 3.77
CA PHE A 305 25.68 26.46 3.54
C PHE A 305 25.34 26.17 2.07
N LYS A 306 25.86 26.99 1.15
CA LYS A 306 25.62 26.85 -0.29
C LYS A 306 26.10 25.50 -0.84
N ASN A 307 27.23 25.00 -0.36
CA ASN A 307 27.77 23.70 -0.81
C ASN A 307 26.89 22.54 -0.33
N LYS A 308 26.43 22.59 0.93
CA LYS A 308 25.49 21.58 1.46
C LYS A 308 24.14 21.59 0.75
N ILE A 309 23.65 22.76 0.35
CA ILE A 309 22.42 22.86 -0.46
C ILE A 309 22.61 22.24 -1.85
N LYS A 310 23.78 22.41 -2.50
CA LYS A 310 24.07 21.79 -3.81
C LYS A 310 24.00 20.26 -3.81
N GLU A 311 24.26 19.64 -2.66
CA GLU A 311 24.22 18.18 -2.48
C GLU A 311 22.79 17.63 -2.33
N LEU A 312 21.79 18.51 -2.20
CA LEU A 312 20.39 18.12 -2.07
C LEU A 312 19.77 17.81 -3.44
N ASP A 313 18.74 16.96 -3.41
CA ASP A 313 17.99 16.54 -4.59
C ASP A 313 17.04 17.64 -5.06
N LYS A 314 17.32 18.23 -6.23
CA LYS A 314 16.58 19.38 -6.77
C LYS A 314 15.14 19.07 -7.15
N GLU A 315 14.81 17.79 -7.30
CA GLU A 315 13.48 17.34 -7.69
C GLU A 315 12.52 17.22 -6.50
N LYS A 316 13.00 17.26 -5.25
CA LYS A 316 12.15 17.13 -4.06
C LYS A 316 11.46 18.42 -3.63
N ILE A 317 10.39 18.29 -2.85
CA ILE A 317 9.73 19.39 -2.15
C ILE A 317 10.44 19.66 -0.83
N TYR A 318 10.90 20.90 -0.64
CA TYR A 318 11.54 21.36 0.59
C TYR A 318 10.64 22.31 1.36
N LEU A 319 10.29 21.96 2.59
CA LEU A 319 9.70 22.88 3.55
C LEU A 319 10.81 23.50 4.38
N VAL A 320 11.01 24.81 4.25
CA VAL A 320 12.13 25.51 4.85
C VAL A 320 11.63 26.46 5.94
N TYR A 321 12.28 26.43 7.09
CA TYR A 321 12.00 27.38 8.16
C TYR A 321 13.27 27.87 8.84
N CYS A 322 13.18 29.07 9.40
CA CYS A 322 14.19 29.63 10.28
C CYS A 322 13.52 30.16 11.56
N ALA A 323 14.17 31.01 12.35
CA ALA A 323 13.52 31.55 13.56
C ALA A 323 12.26 32.37 13.26
N GLY A 324 12.35 33.37 12.37
CA GLY A 324 11.27 34.34 12.12
C GLY A 324 10.85 34.49 10.66
N GLY A 325 11.22 33.55 9.80
CA GLY A 325 10.80 33.54 8.39
C GLY A 325 11.63 34.39 7.40
N VAL A 326 12.73 35.02 7.84
CA VAL A 326 13.59 35.85 6.97
C VAL A 326 14.70 35.04 6.30
N ARG A 327 15.46 34.25 7.07
CA ARG A 327 16.55 33.41 6.53
C ARG A 327 16.00 32.30 5.62
N SER A 328 14.85 31.72 5.98
CA SER A 328 14.20 30.68 5.20
C SER A 328 13.65 31.19 3.87
N ALA A 329 13.13 32.43 3.82
CA ALA A 329 12.76 33.08 2.56
C ALA A 329 13.95 33.17 1.60
N ARG A 330 15.07 33.72 2.08
CA ARG A 330 16.31 33.86 1.31
C ARG A 330 16.91 32.51 0.92
N ALA A 331 16.74 31.49 1.78
CA ALA A 331 17.14 30.14 1.45
C ALA A 331 16.30 29.54 0.32
N CYS A 332 14.97 29.71 0.34
CA CYS A 332 14.10 29.27 -0.75
C CYS A 332 14.41 29.99 -2.07
N GLU A 333 14.63 31.31 -2.05
CA GLU A 333 15.07 32.08 -3.23
C GLU A 333 16.39 31.53 -3.78
N MET A 334 17.40 31.36 -2.93
CA MET A 334 18.69 30.81 -3.37
C MET A 334 18.56 29.38 -3.91
N MET A 335 17.70 28.55 -3.30
CA MET A 335 17.43 27.19 -3.79
C MET A 335 16.75 27.23 -5.16
N SER A 336 15.75 28.10 -5.35
CA SER A 336 15.11 28.32 -6.65
C SER A 336 16.15 28.73 -7.71
N ASP A 337 17.01 29.72 -7.43
CA ASP A 337 18.09 30.15 -8.33
C ASP A 337 19.08 29.01 -8.68
N MET A 338 19.21 28.03 -7.78
CA MET A 338 20.05 26.84 -7.98
C MET A 338 19.33 25.71 -8.73
N GLY A 339 18.08 25.91 -9.14
CA GLY A 339 17.26 24.98 -9.92
C GLY A 339 16.46 23.99 -9.09
N PHE A 340 16.20 24.25 -7.81
CA PHE A 340 15.26 23.46 -7.03
C PHE A 340 13.85 23.76 -7.50
N LYS A 341 13.08 22.71 -7.81
CA LYS A 341 11.74 22.89 -8.37
C LYS A 341 10.73 23.36 -7.33
N TYR A 342 10.77 22.84 -6.10
CA TYR A 342 9.67 23.07 -5.15
C TYR A 342 10.21 23.46 -3.77
N THR A 343 10.08 24.74 -3.42
CA THR A 343 10.47 25.26 -2.11
C THR A 343 9.31 25.97 -1.46
N VAL A 344 9.11 25.71 -0.17
CA VAL A 344 7.98 26.21 0.61
C VAL A 344 8.51 26.83 1.90
N ASP A 345 8.28 28.11 2.10
CA ASP A 345 8.78 28.83 3.28
C ASP A 345 7.70 28.99 4.36
N LEU A 346 8.08 28.72 5.62
CA LEU A 346 7.25 29.05 6.78
C LEU A 346 7.36 30.54 7.11
N ALA A 347 6.37 31.32 6.68
CA ALA A 347 6.38 32.78 6.78
C ALA A 347 6.62 33.34 8.20
N PRO A 348 6.03 32.81 9.29
CA PRO A 348 6.30 33.30 10.64
C PRO A 348 7.48 32.58 11.33
N GLY A 349 8.14 31.65 10.64
CA GLY A 349 9.23 30.84 11.17
C GLY A 349 8.86 29.95 12.36
N PHE A 350 9.90 29.41 13.00
CA PHE A 350 9.80 28.57 14.19
C PHE A 350 9.18 29.31 15.38
N SER A 351 9.36 30.63 15.49
CA SER A 351 8.68 31.45 16.49
C SER A 351 7.16 31.37 16.34
N GLY A 352 6.66 31.48 15.10
CA GLY A 352 5.23 31.30 14.81
C GLY A 352 4.75 29.87 15.07
N TRP A 353 5.55 28.87 14.71
CA TRP A 353 5.26 27.46 14.99
C TRP A 353 5.05 27.21 16.49
N LYS A 354 5.97 27.72 17.33
CA LYS A 354 5.86 27.64 18.79
C LYS A 354 4.69 28.42 19.35
N ALA A 355 4.47 29.65 18.87
CA ALA A 355 3.35 30.48 19.31
C ALA A 355 1.99 29.81 19.04
N ALA A 356 1.90 29.01 17.98
CA ALA A 356 0.73 28.21 17.63
C ALA A 356 0.63 26.86 18.40
N GLY A 357 1.49 26.62 19.39
CA GLY A 357 1.46 25.43 20.24
C GLY A 357 1.77 24.11 19.52
N LYS A 358 2.52 24.17 18.41
CA LYS A 358 2.82 22.99 17.60
C LYS A 358 3.96 22.15 18.19
N ALA A 359 3.98 20.87 17.83
CA ALA A 359 4.95 19.90 18.35
C ALA A 359 6.39 20.29 18.02
N ILE A 360 7.29 20.09 19.00
CA ILE A 360 8.73 20.34 18.91
C ILE A 360 9.49 19.20 19.60
N GLU A 361 10.71 18.97 19.15
CA GLU A 361 11.73 18.13 19.77
C GLU A 361 12.77 19.03 20.46
N LYS A 362 13.43 18.52 21.50
CA LYS A 362 14.44 19.25 22.27
C LYS A 362 15.81 18.61 22.15
#